data_AF-A0A970D441-F1
#
_entry.id   AF-A0A970D441-F1
#
_cell.length_a   1.000
_cell.length_b   1.000
_cell.length_c   1.000
_cell.angle_alpha   90.00
_cell.angle_beta   90.00
_cell.angle_gamma   90.00
#
_symmetry.space_group_name_H-M   'P 1'
#
loop_
_entity.id
_entity.type
_entity.pdbx_description
1 polymer ?
#
loop_
_entity_poly.entity_id
_entity_poly.type
_entity_poly.pdbx_seq_one_letter_code
_entity_poly.pdbx_strand_id
1 'polypeptide(L)'
;MHVHEKDISLFLDNSLNPKKHKKLQEHFTVCKKCKDKLIKWQNFYSSLEQLEFNFELDGLEDKIMRKIKSHQFNKPVQNEFPRIPISALLYISFTVFILNLIFEPVLNAFGNFYRNTMAFMLDEGLEFINTAKWEAVDIIAMFKSLELTGLAACIILIAGGIYFTANRKSVRKA
;
A
#
# COMPACT_ATOMS: atom_id res chain seq x y z
N MET A 1 1.05 23.07 6.63
CA MET A 1 2.29 22.29 6.36
C MET A 1 2.30 21.10 7.30
N HIS A 2 2.39 19.86 6.79
CA HIS A 2 2.38 18.65 7.62
C HIS A 2 3.80 18.12 7.82
N VAL A 3 4.03 17.42 8.92
CA VAL A 3 5.33 16.80 9.26
C VAL A 3 5.56 15.57 8.39
N HIS A 4 6.76 15.42 7.85
CA HIS A 4 7.19 14.24 7.11
C HIS A 4 7.40 13.04 8.04
N GLU A 5 7.17 11.83 7.55
CA GLU A 5 7.24 10.62 8.38
C GLU A 5 8.64 10.36 8.95
N LYS A 6 9.69 10.71 8.20
CA LYS A 6 11.08 10.69 8.66
C LYS A 6 11.33 11.58 9.89
N ASP A 7 10.66 12.72 9.97
CA ASP A 7 10.81 13.62 11.13
C ASP A 7 10.02 13.09 12.35
N ILE A 8 8.96 12.30 12.13
CA ILE A 8 8.22 11.63 13.20
C ILE A 8 9.05 10.49 13.81
N SER A 9 9.73 9.69 12.99
CA SER A 9 10.62 8.63 13.49
C SER A 9 11.81 9.24 14.25
N LEU A 10 12.47 10.26 13.68
CA LEU A 10 13.58 10.96 14.35
C LEU A 10 13.15 11.64 15.67
N PHE A 11 11.88 12.07 15.75
CA PHE A 11 11.29 12.60 16.98
C PHE A 11 11.11 11.50 18.05
N LEU A 12 10.64 10.31 17.67
CA LEU A 12 10.50 9.16 18.57
C LEU A 12 11.87 8.61 19.02
N ASP A 13 12.85 8.58 18.12
CA ASP A 13 14.22 8.11 18.39
C ASP A 13 15.08 9.14 19.15
N ASN A 14 14.49 10.25 19.65
CA ASN A 14 15.17 11.38 20.30
C ASN A 14 16.39 11.94 19.54
N SER A 15 16.45 11.72 18.22
CA SER A 15 17.60 12.02 17.36
C SER A 15 17.53 13.40 16.69
N LEU A 16 16.59 14.25 17.14
CA LEU A 16 16.42 15.61 16.63
C LEU A 16 17.13 16.65 17.50
N ASN A 17 17.62 17.69 16.84
CA ASN A 17 18.10 18.88 17.54
C ASN A 17 17.00 19.45 18.47
N PRO A 18 17.35 19.91 19.69
CA PRO A 18 16.37 20.32 20.71
C PRO A 18 15.45 21.45 20.24
N LYS A 19 15.96 22.36 19.39
CA LYS A 19 15.17 23.43 18.75
C LYS A 19 14.10 22.89 17.77
N LYS A 20 14.39 21.81 17.05
CA LYS A 20 13.44 21.16 16.11
C LYS A 20 12.46 20.28 16.86
N HIS A 21 12.90 19.60 17.92
CA HIS A 21 12.05 18.80 18.78
C HIS A 21 10.91 19.64 19.37
N LYS A 22 11.23 20.80 19.95
CA LYS A 22 10.21 21.71 20.52
C LYS A 22 9.19 22.21 19.48
N LYS A 23 9.66 22.56 18.28
CA LYS A 23 8.78 22.99 17.18
C LYS A 23 7.82 21.89 16.72
N LEU A 24 8.29 20.65 16.66
CA LEU A 24 7.45 19.51 16.30
C LEU A 24 6.46 19.15 17.40
N GLN A 25 6.88 19.26 18.66
CA GLN A 25 5.99 19.10 19.81
C GLN A 25 4.83 20.11 19.78
N GLU A 26 5.13 21.38 19.54
CA GLU A 26 4.12 22.45 19.34
C GLU A 26 3.25 22.19 18.09
N HIS A 27 3.81 21.60 17.04
CA HIS A 27 3.04 21.23 15.85
C HIS A 27 2.06 20.08 16.12
N PHE A 28 2.45 19.07 16.89
CA PHE A 28 1.59 17.95 17.25
C PHE A 28 0.43 18.35 18.17
N THR A 29 0.57 19.42 18.96
CA THR A 29 -0.54 19.95 19.77
C THR A 29 -1.60 20.67 18.93
N VAL A 30 -1.21 21.25 17.79
CA VAL A 30 -2.12 22.04 16.93
C VAL A 30 -2.69 21.20 15.77
N CYS A 31 -1.91 20.30 15.17
CA CYS A 31 -2.33 19.53 14.00
C CYS A 31 -2.81 18.13 14.37
N LYS A 32 -4.14 17.94 14.41
CA LYS A 32 -4.79 16.64 14.68
C LYS A 32 -4.30 15.51 13.76
N LYS A 33 -4.16 15.78 12.45
CA LYS A 33 -3.68 14.79 11.48
C LYS A 33 -2.26 14.30 11.77
N CYS A 34 -1.36 15.19 12.22
CA CYS A 34 0.00 14.82 12.58
C CYS A 34 0.06 14.11 13.94
N LYS A 35 -0.82 14.49 14.89
CA LYS A 35 -1.00 13.79 16.15
C LYS A 35 -1.47 12.34 15.95
N ASP A 36 -2.47 12.13 15.10
CA ASP A 36 -2.98 10.78 14.80
C ASP A 36 -1.90 9.90 14.15
N LYS A 37 -1.05 10.50 13.29
CA LYS A 37 0.12 9.81 12.74
C LYS A 37 1.15 9.46 13.82
N LEU A 38 1.46 10.38 14.73
CA LEU A 38 2.38 10.13 15.84
C LEU A 38 1.92 8.95 16.71
N ILE A 39 0.62 8.90 17.04
CA ILE A 39 0.03 7.80 17.83
C ILE A 39 0.18 6.45 17.10
N LYS A 40 -0.04 6.41 15.78
CA LYS A 40 0.16 5.18 14.99
C LYS A 40 1.61 4.69 15.04
N TRP A 41 2.56 5.60 14.92
CA TRP A 41 3.98 5.27 15.03
C TRP A 41 4.34 4.80 16.44
N GLN A 42 3.86 5.48 17.48
CA GLN A 42 4.09 5.07 18.87
C GLN A 42 3.54 3.66 19.16
N ASN A 43 2.34 3.35 18.67
CA ASN A 43 1.75 2.01 18.79
C ASN A 43 2.59 0.96 18.05
N PHE A 44 3.10 1.29 16.86
CA PHE A 44 3.98 0.39 16.10
C PHE A 44 5.28 0.08 16.87
N TYR A 45 5.95 1.09 17.43
CA TYR A 45 7.14 0.90 18.25
C TYR A 45 6.84 0.09 19.53
N SER A 46 5.70 0.32 20.17
CA SER A 46 5.27 -0.45 21.35
C SER A 46 5.06 -1.93 21.02
N SER A 47 4.52 -2.25 19.84
CA SER A 47 4.39 -3.63 19.37
C SER A 47 5.74 -4.28 19.06
N LEU A 48 6.74 -3.50 18.64
CA LEU A 48 8.12 -3.99 18.44
C LEU A 48 8.83 -4.25 19.77
N GLU A 49 8.61 -3.40 20.78
CA GLU A 49 9.15 -3.59 22.13
C GLU A 49 8.61 -4.88 22.77
N GLN A 50 7.34 -5.24 22.50
CA GLN A 50 6.77 -6.53 22.91
C GLN A 50 7.40 -7.75 22.21
N LEU A 51 8.07 -7.56 21.07
CA LEU A 51 8.82 -8.60 20.36
C LEU A 51 10.25 -8.72 20.87
N GLU A 52 10.70 -7.85 21.78
CA GLU A 52 11.99 -7.97 22.44
C GLU A 52 11.94 -9.17 23.38
N PHE A 53 12.27 -10.34 22.82
CA PHE A 53 12.48 -11.56 23.57
C PHE A 53 13.46 -11.27 24.71
N ASN A 54 13.01 -11.51 25.95
CA ASN A 54 13.85 -11.54 27.14
C ASN A 54 14.95 -12.60 26.96
N PHE A 55 16.06 -12.24 26.32
CA PHE A 55 17.31 -12.97 26.45
C PHE A 55 17.87 -12.62 27.84
N GLU A 56 17.33 -13.27 28.87
CA GLU A 56 18.06 -13.45 30.12
C GLU A 56 19.33 -14.24 29.77
N LEU A 57 20.41 -13.51 29.55
CA LEU A 57 21.76 -14.05 29.30
C LEU A 57 22.36 -14.70 30.56
N ASP A 58 21.68 -14.61 31.71
CA ASP A 58 22.13 -15.21 32.95
C ASP A 58 22.16 -16.75 32.84
N GLY A 59 23.36 -17.30 33.03
CA GLY A 59 23.60 -18.74 32.98
C GLY A 59 23.80 -19.32 31.58
N LEU A 60 23.76 -18.50 30.51
CA LEU A 60 24.14 -18.96 29.16
C LEU A 60 25.63 -19.32 29.12
N GLU A 61 26.46 -18.52 29.78
CA GLU A 61 27.90 -18.77 29.94
C GLU A 61 28.15 -20.11 30.64
N ASP A 62 27.47 -20.38 31.76
CA ASP A 62 27.61 -21.65 32.49
C ASP A 62 27.13 -22.85 31.66
N LYS A 63 26.08 -22.67 30.86
CA LYS A 63 25.55 -23.72 29.98
C LYS A 63 26.52 -24.01 28.83
N ILE A 64 27.14 -22.98 28.28
CA ILE A 64 28.19 -23.10 27.25
C ILE A 64 29.45 -23.73 27.84
N MET A 65 29.92 -23.28 28.99
CA MET A 65 31.12 -23.81 29.65
C MET A 65 30.94 -25.26 30.10
N ARG A 66 29.75 -25.66 30.53
CA ARG A 66 29.42 -27.06 30.82
C ARG A 66 29.42 -27.91 29.55
N LYS A 67 28.89 -27.39 28.45
CA LYS A 67 28.88 -28.08 27.14
C LYS A 67 30.30 -28.25 26.59
N ILE A 68 31.14 -27.23 26.72
CA ILE A 68 32.57 -27.26 26.35
C ILE A 68 33.33 -28.26 27.23
N LYS A 69 33.17 -28.21 28.57
CA LYS A 69 33.82 -29.16 29.49
C LYS A 69 33.36 -30.61 29.30
N SER A 70 32.09 -30.82 28.90
CA SER A 70 31.57 -32.16 28.59
C SER A 70 32.06 -32.74 27.26
N HIS A 71 32.59 -31.89 26.36
CA HIS A 71 33.30 -32.34 25.16
C HIS A 71 34.78 -32.61 25.49
N GLN A 72 35.04 -33.78 26.07
CA GLN A 72 36.39 -34.30 26.19
C GLN A 72 37.02 -34.48 24.79
N PHE A 73 38.15 -33.81 24.58
CA PHE A 73 39.04 -33.85 23.41
C PHE A 73 39.73 -35.23 23.17
N ASN A 74 39.14 -36.34 23.62
CA ASN A 74 39.71 -37.69 23.51
C ASN A 74 38.85 -38.63 22.66
N LYS A 75 38.47 -38.18 21.47
CA LYS A 75 38.19 -39.11 20.37
C LYS A 75 38.96 -38.63 19.15
N PRO A 76 39.79 -39.49 18.51
CA PRO A 76 40.30 -39.14 17.20
C PRO A 76 39.07 -38.87 16.33
N VAL A 77 38.99 -37.67 15.76
CA VAL A 77 38.04 -37.34 14.72
C VAL A 77 38.38 -38.29 13.57
N GLN A 78 37.73 -39.45 13.54
CA GLN A 78 37.58 -40.18 12.29
C GLN A 78 36.88 -39.19 11.38
N ASN A 79 37.65 -38.61 10.46
CA ASN A 79 37.12 -37.93 9.30
C ASN A 79 36.35 -38.98 8.51
N GLU A 80 35.12 -39.24 8.93
CA GLU A 80 34.09 -39.77 8.07
C GLU A 80 33.75 -38.65 7.10
N PHE A 81 34.64 -38.44 6.13
CA PHE A 81 34.23 -37.82 4.88
C PHE A 81 33.01 -38.63 4.43
N PRO A 82 31.82 -38.01 4.33
CA PRO A 82 30.67 -38.73 3.81
C PRO A 82 31.10 -39.24 2.44
N ARG A 83 31.21 -40.58 2.31
CA ARG A 83 31.48 -41.22 1.03
C ARG A 83 30.22 -41.03 0.20
N ILE A 84 30.07 -39.85 -0.39
CA ILE A 84 28.99 -39.56 -1.32
C ILE A 84 29.19 -40.54 -2.48
N PRO A 85 28.25 -41.47 -2.70
CA PRO A 85 28.39 -42.42 -3.79
C PRO A 85 28.42 -41.63 -5.10
N ILE A 86 29.27 -42.04 -6.04
CA ILE A 86 29.45 -41.38 -7.34
C ILE A 86 28.10 -41.18 -8.06
N SER A 87 27.15 -42.10 -7.84
CA SER A 87 25.77 -41.99 -8.32
C SER A 87 25.02 -40.76 -7.81
N ALA A 88 25.21 -40.37 -6.55
CA ALA A 88 24.58 -39.17 -5.99
C ALA A 88 25.17 -37.88 -6.60
N LEU A 89 26.49 -37.85 -6.83
CA LEU A 89 27.14 -36.73 -7.53
C LEU A 89 26.62 -36.58 -8.97
N LEU A 90 26.43 -37.70 -9.69
CA LEU A 90 25.86 -37.69 -11.03
C LEU A 90 24.41 -37.19 -11.03
N TYR A 91 23.59 -37.61 -10.06
CA TYR A 91 22.22 -37.13 -9.92
C TYR A 91 22.15 -35.63 -9.63
N ILE A 92 23.02 -35.13 -8.74
CA ILE A 92 23.08 -33.69 -8.42
C ILE A 92 23.53 -32.90 -9.66
N SER A 93 24.57 -33.37 -10.36
CA SER A 93 25.02 -32.71 -11.59
C SER A 93 23.96 -32.72 -12.68
N PHE A 94 23.24 -33.83 -12.85
CA PHE A 94 22.18 -33.96 -13.84
C PHE A 94 20.97 -33.07 -13.52
N THR A 95 20.55 -33.02 -12.26
CA THR A 95 19.45 -32.14 -11.83
C THR A 95 19.79 -30.67 -12.01
N VAL A 96 21.01 -30.24 -11.65
CA VAL A 96 21.48 -28.86 -11.89
C VAL A 96 21.53 -28.54 -13.39
N PHE A 97 21.98 -29.49 -14.22
CA PHE A 97 22.03 -29.32 -15.66
C PHE A 97 20.64 -29.17 -16.29
N ILE A 98 19.68 -30.03 -15.90
CA ILE A 98 18.28 -29.94 -16.36
C ILE A 98 17.63 -28.64 -15.87
N LEU A 99 17.89 -28.25 -14.62
CA LEU A 99 17.34 -27.01 -14.07
C LEU A 99 17.83 -25.80 -14.88
N ASN A 100 19.12 -25.70 -15.18
CA ASN A 100 19.67 -24.63 -16.01
C ASN A 100 19.11 -24.62 -17.44
N LEU A 101 18.96 -25.79 -18.06
CA LEU A 101 18.40 -25.92 -19.41
C LEU A 101 16.95 -25.43 -19.52
N ILE A 102 16.17 -25.63 -18.46
CA ILE A 102 14.75 -25.26 -18.42
C ILE A 102 14.58 -23.81 -17.92
N PHE A 103 15.45 -23.32 -17.04
CA PHE A 103 15.28 -22.02 -16.40
C PHE A 103 15.31 -20.86 -17.39
N GLU A 104 16.27 -20.86 -18.32
CA GLU A 104 16.45 -19.78 -19.29
C GLU A 104 15.28 -19.64 -20.30
N PRO A 105 14.80 -20.72 -20.97
CA PRO A 105 13.66 -20.62 -21.87
C PRO A 105 12.36 -20.29 -21.13
N VAL A 106 12.19 -20.77 -19.90
CA VAL A 106 11.00 -20.48 -19.08
C VAL A 106 10.95 -19.01 -18.70
N LEU A 107 12.06 -18.43 -18.21
CA LEU A 107 12.11 -17.01 -17.87
C LEU A 107 11.85 -16.11 -19.09
N ASN A 108 12.42 -16.45 -20.24
CA ASN A 108 12.18 -15.71 -21.48
C ASN A 108 10.72 -15.80 -21.94
N ALA A 109 10.08 -16.97 -21.83
CA ALA A 109 8.67 -17.15 -22.13
C ALA A 109 7.78 -16.32 -21.19
N PHE A 110 8.06 -16.33 -19.89
CA PHE A 110 7.35 -15.48 -18.92
C PHE A 110 7.54 -13.99 -19.19
N GLY A 111 8.75 -13.55 -19.53
CA GLY A 111 9.03 -12.15 -19.85
C GLY A 111 8.24 -11.65 -21.07
N ASN A 112 8.17 -12.47 -22.12
CA ASN A 112 7.39 -12.17 -23.32
C ASN A 112 5.88 -12.16 -23.03
N PHE A 113 5.39 -13.12 -22.23
CA PHE A 113 3.99 -13.16 -21.81
C PHE A 113 3.62 -11.92 -21.00
N TYR A 114 4.43 -11.55 -20.00
CA TYR A 114 4.20 -10.35 -19.18
C TYR A 114 4.19 -9.07 -20.03
N ARG A 115 5.15 -8.90 -20.95
CA ARG A 115 5.15 -7.72 -21.84
C ARG A 115 3.90 -7.63 -22.70
N ASN A 116 3.45 -8.76 -23.26
CA ASN A 116 2.26 -8.78 -24.11
C ASN A 116 0.98 -8.53 -23.30
N THR A 117 0.83 -9.14 -22.13
CA THR A 117 -0.34 -8.92 -21.26
C THR A 117 -0.38 -7.49 -20.71
N MET A 118 0.78 -6.92 -20.38
CA MET A 118 0.86 -5.55 -19.88
C MET A 118 0.58 -4.53 -20.98
N ALA A 119 1.03 -4.77 -22.22
CA ALA A 119 0.67 -3.95 -23.37
C ALA A 119 -0.85 -3.99 -23.64
N PHE A 120 -1.45 -5.18 -23.59
CA PHE A 120 -2.90 -5.37 -23.76
C PHE A 120 -3.71 -4.65 -22.68
N MET A 121 -3.35 -4.81 -21.39
CA MET A 121 -4.05 -4.13 -20.28
C MET A 121 -3.89 -2.62 -20.32
N LEU A 122 -2.72 -2.09 -20.72
CA LEU A 122 -2.49 -0.65 -20.76
C LEU A 122 -3.25 0.00 -21.90
N ASP A 123 -3.23 -0.59 -23.09
CA ASP A 123 -3.87 -0.01 -24.28
C ASP A 123 -5.41 -0.10 -24.17
N GLU A 124 -5.93 -1.29 -23.87
CA GLU A 124 -7.37 -1.52 -23.72
C GLU A 124 -7.92 -0.85 -22.45
N GLY A 125 -7.11 -0.78 -21.39
CA GLY A 125 -7.45 -0.05 -20.17
C GLY A 125 -7.51 1.47 -20.37
N LEU A 126 -6.59 2.04 -21.15
CA LEU A 126 -6.62 3.47 -21.51
C LEU A 126 -7.85 3.79 -22.36
N GLU A 127 -8.18 2.94 -23.32
CA GLU A 127 -9.34 3.12 -24.19
C GLU A 127 -10.66 3.02 -23.41
N PHE A 128 -10.75 2.08 -22.47
CA PHE A 128 -11.88 1.96 -21.55
C PHE A 128 -12.03 3.19 -20.65
N ILE A 129 -10.94 3.67 -20.04
CA ILE A 129 -10.96 4.86 -19.18
C ILE A 129 -11.39 6.09 -19.97
N ASN A 130 -10.93 6.23 -21.22
CA ASN A 130 -11.29 7.37 -22.05
C ASN A 130 -12.75 7.31 -22.48
N THR A 131 -13.25 6.13 -22.87
CA THR A 131 -14.66 5.91 -23.24
C THR A 131 -15.59 6.19 -22.06
N ALA A 132 -15.29 5.62 -20.88
CA ALA A 132 -16.07 5.85 -19.67
C ALA A 132 -16.07 7.33 -19.23
N LYS A 133 -14.95 8.04 -19.42
CA LYS A 133 -14.87 9.47 -19.15
C LYS A 133 -15.82 10.28 -20.03
N TRP A 134 -15.87 9.99 -21.33
CA TRP A 134 -16.75 10.73 -22.25
C TRP A 134 -18.23 10.40 -22.02
N GLU A 135 -18.57 9.14 -21.73
CA GLU A 135 -19.94 8.76 -21.34
C GLU A 135 -20.38 9.47 -20.05
N ALA A 136 -19.51 9.55 -19.03
CA ALA A 136 -19.81 10.26 -17.80
C ALA A 136 -20.03 11.76 -18.02
N VAL A 137 -19.23 12.39 -18.89
CA VAL A 137 -19.41 13.80 -19.27
C VAL A 137 -20.75 14.02 -19.98
N ASP A 138 -21.14 13.10 -20.86
CA ASP A 138 -22.38 13.21 -21.62
C ASP A 138 -23.62 13.03 -20.73
N ILE A 139 -23.58 12.08 -19.78
CA ILE A 139 -24.62 11.91 -18.75
C ILE A 139 -24.77 13.17 -17.89
N ILE A 140 -23.66 13.80 -17.49
CA ILE A 140 -23.69 15.05 -16.71
C ILE A 140 -24.27 16.20 -17.53
N ALA A 141 -23.91 16.30 -18.82
CA ALA A 141 -24.47 17.31 -19.72
C ALA A 141 -25.97 17.13 -19.93
N MET A 142 -26.43 15.87 -20.08
CA MET A 142 -27.84 15.53 -20.19
C MET A 142 -28.63 15.88 -18.92
N PHE A 143 -28.07 15.59 -17.73
CA PHE A 143 -28.69 15.97 -16.47
C PHE A 143 -28.83 17.49 -16.32
N LYS A 144 -27.78 18.23 -16.69
CA LYS A 144 -27.78 19.70 -16.63
C LYS A 144 -28.78 20.34 -17.58
N SER A 145 -28.98 19.76 -18.78
CA SER A 145 -29.98 20.25 -19.74
C SER A 145 -31.42 19.93 -19.28
N LEU A 146 -31.62 18.79 -18.62
CA LEU A 146 -32.92 18.39 -18.06
C LEU A 146 -33.33 19.32 -16.89
N GLU A 147 -32.39 19.68 -16.02
CA GLU A 147 -32.63 20.63 -14.93
C GLU A 147 -32.98 22.04 -15.46
N LEU A 148 -32.26 22.51 -16.49
CA LEU A 148 -32.51 23.80 -17.12
C LEU A 148 -33.87 23.88 -17.82
N THR A 149 -34.25 22.82 -18.54
CA THR A 149 -35.56 22.76 -19.21
C THR A 149 -36.72 22.63 -18.20
N GLY A 150 -36.51 21.88 -17.10
CA GLY A 150 -37.48 21.79 -16.00
C GLY A 150 -37.73 23.13 -15.30
N LEU A 151 -36.67 23.90 -15.03
CA LEU A 151 -36.80 25.25 -14.45
C LEU A 151 -37.50 26.22 -15.41
N ALA A 152 -37.17 26.17 -16.71
CA ALA A 152 -37.83 27.00 -17.72
C ALA A 152 -39.33 26.70 -17.81
N ALA A 153 -39.73 25.42 -17.79
CA ALA A 153 -41.14 25.02 -17.77
C ALA A 153 -41.88 25.52 -16.51
N CYS A 154 -41.25 25.47 -15.34
CA CYS A 154 -41.82 26.00 -14.10
C CYS A 154 -42.05 27.52 -14.18
N ILE A 155 -41.07 28.27 -14.72
CA ILE A 155 -41.19 29.72 -14.89
C ILE A 155 -42.33 30.05 -15.85
N ILE A 156 -42.45 29.34 -16.97
CA ILE A 156 -43.52 29.53 -17.95
C ILE A 156 -44.89 29.22 -17.33
N LEU A 157 -45.02 28.16 -16.54
CA LEU A 157 -46.27 27.82 -15.85
C LEU A 157 -46.66 28.87 -14.80
N ILE A 158 -45.72 29.35 -14.01
CA ILE A 158 -45.97 30.39 -13.00
C ILE A 158 -46.38 31.70 -13.69
N ALA A 159 -45.63 32.13 -14.71
CA ALA A 159 -45.94 33.36 -15.46
C ALA A 159 -47.30 33.26 -16.18
N GLY A 160 -47.59 32.12 -16.83
CA GLY A 160 -48.86 31.86 -17.49
C GLY A 160 -50.04 31.82 -16.51
N GLY A 161 -49.86 31.21 -15.33
CA GLY A 161 -50.86 31.18 -14.27
C GLY A 161 -51.18 32.57 -13.71
N ILE A 162 -50.15 33.41 -13.49
CA ILE A 162 -50.32 34.80 -13.05
C ILE A 162 -51.05 35.61 -14.13
N TYR A 163 -50.65 35.49 -15.40
CA TYR A 163 -51.31 36.19 -16.51
C TYR A 163 -52.79 35.80 -16.64
N PHE A 164 -53.10 34.50 -16.59
CA PHE A 164 -54.46 34.00 -16.70
C PHE A 164 -55.35 34.46 -15.53
N THR A 165 -54.84 34.46 -14.31
CA THR A 165 -55.59 34.89 -13.12
C THR A 165 -55.79 36.41 -13.07
N ALA A 166 -54.80 37.20 -13.51
CA ALA A 166 -54.92 38.65 -13.63
C ALA A 166 -55.93 39.05 -14.72
N ASN A 167 -55.87 38.41 -15.89
CA ASN A 167 -56.77 38.71 -17.00
C ASN A 167 -58.22 38.25 -16.72
N ARG A 168 -58.43 37.15 -15.98
CA ARG A 168 -59.77 36.74 -15.54
C ARG A 168 -60.43 37.75 -14.59
N LYS A 169 -59.65 38.52 -13.82
CA LYS A 169 -60.18 39.61 -12.97
C LYS A 169 -60.55 40.87 -13.76
N SER A 170 -59.97 41.12 -14.94
CA SER A 170 -60.34 42.26 -15.78
C SER A 170 -61.67 42.02 -16.50
N VAL A 171 -61.93 40.78 -16.96
CA VAL A 171 -63.16 40.42 -17.69
C VAL A 171 -64.41 40.38 -16.79
N ARG A 172 -64.27 40.18 -15.47
CA ARG A 172 -65.41 40.18 -14.52
C ARG A 172 -65.86 41.58 -14.06
N LYS A 173 -65.20 42.64 -14.51
CA LYS A 173 -65.51 44.04 -14.18
C LYS A 173 -66.01 44.86 -15.40
N ALA A 174 -66.21 44.22 -16.54
CA ALA A 174 -66.85 44.81 -17.72
C ALA A 174 -68.32 44.40 -17.77
#